data_AF-I0UY42-F1
#
_entry.id   AF-I0UY42-F1
#
_cell.length_a   1.000
_cell.length_b   1.000
_cell.length_c   1.000
_cell.angle_alpha   90.00
_cell.angle_beta   90.00
_cell.angle_gamma   90.00
#
_symmetry.space_group_name_H-M   'P 1'
#
loop_
_entity.id
_entity.type
_entity.pdbx_description
1 polymer ?
#
loop_
_entity_poly.entity_id
_entity_poly.type
_entity_poly.pdbx_seq_one_letter_code
_entity_poly.pdbx_strand_id
1 'polypeptide(L)'
;MGERDRLTRFTAEVFASLARSDQRAKAELYLRGLLLDGGRKSMLPMARRLGIDHQVLQQFVTSSTWELMPVRARLARWASRLVRPVAWVIGDLAFPKDGTGSACVARQYAPGLGKVTNCQVGASMHLVGDSVAATVNWRLFVPLEWNREGPVAETSRRRHRCGVPRTETHRPLWVLAVEMLDDLVGWGLRPPVVVAGDGYGDSDGFRAALDRRGLPYVVRVGGEVVAGTVIRPTEIRRRMEQGRQELVERFGLGHFEGRSWIGWHRHVTLASAAQVFSNAERLAYAEDGRETA
;
A
#
# COMPACT_ATOMS: atom_id res chain seq x y z
N MET A 1 -21.36 11.22 -17.82
CA MET A 1 -21.32 9.91 -17.13
C MET A 1 -21.19 10.16 -15.64
N GLY A 2 -21.99 9.50 -14.80
CA GLY A 2 -21.99 9.74 -13.36
C GLY A 2 -20.79 9.13 -12.64
N GLU A 3 -20.46 9.64 -11.44
CA GLU A 3 -19.39 9.09 -10.58
C GLU A 3 -19.59 7.60 -10.29
N ARG A 4 -20.84 7.16 -10.07
CA ARG A 4 -21.16 5.74 -9.85
C ARG A 4 -20.77 4.87 -11.05
N ASP A 5 -21.04 5.32 -12.28
CA ASP A 5 -20.68 4.56 -13.48
C ASP A 5 -19.15 4.49 -13.65
N ARG A 6 -18.44 5.56 -13.29
CA ARG A 6 -16.96 5.56 -13.27
C ARG A 6 -16.43 4.56 -12.24
N LEU A 7 -17.00 4.54 -11.03
CA LEU A 7 -16.61 3.59 -9.99
C LEU A 7 -16.88 2.13 -10.40
N THR A 8 -18.04 1.85 -10.99
CA THR A 8 -18.37 0.50 -11.49
C THR A 8 -17.39 0.06 -12.57
N ARG A 9 -17.03 0.92 -13.54
CA ARG A 9 -16.02 0.56 -14.55
C ARG A 9 -14.63 0.38 -13.95
N PHE A 10 -14.23 1.24 -13.03
CA PHE A 10 -12.96 1.12 -12.31
C PHE A 10 -12.85 -0.21 -11.55
N THR A 11 -13.89 -0.58 -10.80
CA THR A 11 -13.92 -1.81 -10.01
C THR A 11 -14.03 -3.05 -10.90
N ALA A 12 -14.82 -3.00 -11.98
CA ALA A 12 -14.89 -4.07 -12.98
C ALA A 12 -13.51 -4.33 -13.62
N GLU A 13 -12.73 -3.27 -13.87
CA GLU A 13 -11.35 -3.42 -14.28
C GLU A 13 -10.52 -3.97 -13.11
N VAL A 14 -10.20 -3.19 -12.08
CA VAL A 14 -9.24 -3.56 -11.02
C VAL A 14 -9.49 -4.93 -10.38
N PHE A 15 -10.76 -5.33 -10.23
CA PHE A 15 -11.14 -6.61 -9.61
C PHE A 15 -11.52 -7.72 -10.61
N ALA A 16 -11.21 -7.58 -11.90
CA ALA A 16 -11.54 -8.60 -12.90
C ALA A 16 -10.89 -9.97 -12.62
N SER A 17 -9.78 -10.02 -11.87
CA SER A 17 -9.11 -11.26 -11.47
C SER A 17 -9.86 -12.05 -10.40
N LEU A 18 -10.86 -11.45 -9.74
CA LEU A 18 -11.71 -12.16 -8.80
C LEU A 18 -12.66 -13.06 -9.58
N ALA A 19 -12.50 -14.38 -9.50
CA ALA A 19 -13.26 -15.34 -10.29
C ALA A 19 -14.78 -15.24 -10.04
N ARG A 20 -15.18 -15.07 -8.78
CA ARG A 20 -16.58 -15.10 -8.37
C ARG A 20 -17.23 -13.71 -8.45
N SER A 21 -18.43 -13.64 -9.00
CA SER A 21 -19.22 -12.40 -9.08
C SER A 21 -19.50 -11.79 -7.71
N ASP A 22 -19.79 -12.60 -6.70
CA ASP A 22 -20.04 -12.12 -5.34
C ASP A 22 -18.79 -11.50 -4.70
N GLN A 23 -17.58 -11.97 -5.06
CA GLN A 23 -16.33 -11.35 -4.61
C GLN A 23 -16.14 -9.98 -5.25
N ARG A 24 -16.45 -9.83 -6.55
CA ARG A 24 -16.40 -8.53 -7.24
C ARG A 24 -17.39 -7.53 -6.65
N ALA A 25 -18.63 -7.96 -6.37
CA ALA A 25 -19.62 -7.13 -5.70
C ALA A 25 -19.17 -6.68 -4.30
N LYS A 26 -18.58 -7.59 -3.50
CA LYS A 26 -18.03 -7.25 -2.18
C LYS A 26 -16.81 -6.32 -2.27
N ALA A 27 -15.99 -6.45 -3.31
CA ALA A 27 -14.85 -5.57 -3.55
C ALA A 27 -15.31 -4.14 -3.85
N GLU A 28 -16.30 -3.98 -4.73
CA GLU A 28 -16.94 -2.69 -5.00
C GLU A 28 -17.58 -2.10 -3.73
N LEU A 29 -18.31 -2.93 -2.97
CA LEU A 29 -18.96 -2.51 -1.73
C LEU A 29 -17.95 -2.03 -0.68
N TYR A 30 -16.83 -2.73 -0.53
CA TYR A 30 -15.74 -2.30 0.36
C TYR A 30 -15.13 -0.98 -0.11
N LEU A 31 -14.89 -0.84 -1.41
CA LEU A 31 -14.33 0.39 -2.00
C LEU A 31 -15.26 1.59 -1.80
N ARG A 32 -16.56 1.41 -2.00
CA ARG A 32 -17.59 2.41 -1.68
C ARG A 32 -17.50 2.81 -0.20
N GLY A 33 -17.39 1.84 0.71
CA GLY A 33 -17.23 2.12 2.14
C GLY A 33 -16.04 3.03 2.47
N LEU A 34 -14.92 2.84 1.77
CA LEU A 34 -13.71 3.66 1.91
C LEU A 34 -13.87 5.07 1.30
N LEU A 35 -14.65 5.20 0.23
CA LEU A 35 -14.86 6.44 -0.52
C LEU A 35 -15.98 7.33 0.06
N LEU A 36 -16.92 6.76 0.81
CA LEU A 36 -17.99 7.53 1.45
C LEU A 36 -17.43 8.64 2.36
N ASP A 37 -18.13 9.76 2.50
CA ASP A 37 -17.78 10.80 3.46
C ASP A 37 -18.05 10.38 4.93
N GLY A 38 -17.64 11.22 5.86
CA GLY A 38 -17.79 11.03 7.31
C GLY A 38 -16.55 10.47 8.00
N GLY A 39 -16.63 10.27 9.32
CA GLY A 39 -15.47 9.91 10.17
C GLY A 39 -14.85 8.52 9.91
N ARG A 40 -14.41 7.84 10.99
CA ARG A 40 -13.64 6.57 10.95
C ARG A 40 -14.09 5.59 9.86
N LYS A 41 -13.12 5.03 9.12
CA LYS A 41 -13.31 4.05 8.02
C LYS A 41 -12.92 2.62 8.44
N SER A 42 -13.30 2.21 9.65
CA SER A 42 -13.25 0.80 10.05
C SER A 42 -14.50 0.05 9.57
N MET A 43 -14.47 -1.29 9.62
CA MET A 43 -15.51 -2.13 9.01
C MET A 43 -16.92 -1.79 9.53
N LEU A 44 -17.07 -1.59 10.84
CA LEU A 44 -18.37 -1.31 11.46
C LEU A 44 -18.95 0.05 11.04
N PRO A 45 -18.24 1.20 11.17
CA PRO A 45 -18.69 2.47 10.62
C PRO A 45 -18.98 2.44 9.12
N MET A 46 -18.14 1.79 8.31
CA MET A 46 -18.39 1.67 6.88
C MET A 46 -19.68 0.89 6.60
N ALA A 47 -19.86 -0.26 7.26
CA ALA A 47 -21.04 -1.10 7.07
C ALA A 47 -22.34 -0.40 7.48
N ARG A 48 -22.33 0.36 8.58
CA ARG A 48 -23.47 1.19 9.00
C ARG A 48 -23.87 2.18 7.92
N ARG A 49 -22.92 2.90 7.33
CA ARG A 49 -23.19 3.87 6.25
C ARG A 49 -23.65 3.20 4.95
N LEU A 50 -23.19 1.98 4.70
CA LEU A 50 -23.60 1.17 3.55
C LEU A 50 -24.94 0.46 3.76
N GLY A 51 -25.49 0.43 4.98
CA GLY A 51 -26.72 -0.28 5.30
C GLY A 51 -26.58 -1.81 5.26
N ILE A 52 -25.41 -2.33 5.63
CA ILE A 52 -25.09 -3.78 5.59
C ILE A 52 -24.56 -4.28 6.95
N ASP A 53 -24.50 -5.59 7.12
CA ASP A 53 -23.75 -6.19 8.23
C ASP A 53 -22.23 -6.04 8.00
N HIS A 54 -21.52 -5.55 9.02
CA HIS A 54 -20.05 -5.45 9.03
C HIS A 54 -19.34 -6.78 8.78
N GLN A 55 -19.97 -7.92 9.10
CA GLN A 55 -19.41 -9.25 8.82
C GLN A 55 -19.14 -9.46 7.33
N VAL A 56 -19.94 -8.83 6.44
CA VAL A 56 -19.72 -8.89 4.98
C VAL A 56 -18.36 -8.32 4.62
N LEU A 57 -18.02 -7.14 5.16
CA LEU A 57 -16.74 -6.48 4.92
C LEU A 57 -15.58 -7.24 5.59
N GLN A 58 -15.81 -7.74 6.81
CA GLN A 58 -14.81 -8.52 7.54
C GLN A 58 -14.44 -9.80 6.78
N GLN A 59 -15.43 -10.64 6.47
CA GLN A 59 -15.22 -11.91 5.77
C GLN A 59 -14.57 -11.69 4.40
N PHE A 60 -14.93 -10.62 3.68
CA PHE A 60 -14.32 -10.31 2.39
C PHE A 60 -12.80 -10.11 2.49
N VAL A 61 -12.31 -9.40 3.51
CA VAL A 61 -10.86 -9.18 3.67
C VAL A 61 -10.16 -10.28 4.47
N THR A 62 -10.82 -10.96 5.42
CA THR A 62 -10.14 -11.97 6.26
C THR A 62 -10.22 -13.38 5.70
N SER A 63 -11.35 -13.77 5.12
CA SER A 63 -11.71 -15.18 4.94
C SER A 63 -12.02 -15.56 3.49
N SER A 64 -12.38 -14.60 2.65
CA SER A 64 -12.58 -14.85 1.22
C SER A 64 -11.30 -15.40 0.58
N THR A 65 -11.42 -16.21 -0.46
CA THR A 65 -10.30 -16.96 -1.05
C THR A 65 -9.65 -16.26 -2.25
N TRP A 66 -9.75 -14.93 -2.35
CA TRP A 66 -9.24 -14.23 -3.53
C TRP A 66 -7.74 -13.91 -3.48
N GLU A 67 -7.10 -14.03 -4.63
CA GLU A 67 -5.67 -13.84 -4.81
C GLU A 67 -5.29 -12.35 -4.84
N LEU A 68 -4.35 -11.97 -3.97
CA LEU A 68 -3.93 -10.58 -3.78
C LEU A 68 -3.15 -10.02 -4.97
N MET A 69 -2.16 -10.79 -5.44
CA MET A 69 -1.17 -10.30 -6.41
C MET A 69 -1.78 -9.94 -7.77
N PRO A 70 -2.73 -10.71 -8.34
CA PRO A 70 -3.42 -10.30 -9.55
C PRO A 70 -4.17 -8.98 -9.42
N VAL A 71 -4.79 -8.70 -8.26
CA VAL A 71 -5.48 -7.42 -8.00
C VAL A 71 -4.47 -6.27 -7.94
N ARG A 72 -3.32 -6.46 -7.26
CA ARG A 72 -2.25 -5.45 -7.22
C ARG A 72 -1.64 -5.18 -8.58
N ALA A 73 -1.39 -6.21 -9.39
CA ALA A 73 -0.88 -6.06 -10.74
C ALA A 73 -1.82 -5.21 -11.61
N ARG A 74 -3.12 -5.50 -11.52
CA ARG A 74 -4.18 -4.76 -12.20
C ARG A 74 -4.25 -3.29 -11.74
N LEU A 75 -4.23 -3.06 -10.43
CA LEU A 75 -4.21 -1.73 -9.85
C LEU A 75 -2.96 -0.94 -10.26
N ALA A 76 -1.79 -1.56 -10.23
CA ALA A 76 -0.52 -0.92 -10.60
C ALA A 76 -0.49 -0.47 -12.07
N ARG A 77 -0.98 -1.32 -12.99
CA ARG A 77 -1.11 -0.96 -14.41
C ARG A 77 -2.09 0.19 -14.64
N TRP A 78 -3.24 0.14 -13.96
CA TRP A 78 -4.23 1.20 -14.04
C TRP A 78 -3.64 2.52 -13.52
N ALA A 79 -3.04 2.49 -12.32
CA ALA A 79 -2.42 3.65 -11.69
C ALA A 79 -1.26 4.21 -12.52
N SER A 80 -0.46 3.37 -13.18
CA SER A 80 0.63 3.82 -14.04
C SER A 80 0.14 4.66 -15.22
N ARG A 81 -1.02 4.32 -15.80
CA ARG A 81 -1.60 5.11 -16.91
C ARG A 81 -2.13 6.46 -16.41
N LEU A 82 -2.78 6.46 -15.25
CA LEU A 82 -3.30 7.69 -14.65
C LEU A 82 -2.17 8.64 -14.22
N VAL A 83 -1.22 8.11 -13.44
CA VAL A 83 -0.18 8.90 -12.78
C VAL A 83 0.88 9.37 -13.77
N ARG A 84 1.19 8.57 -14.80
CA ARG A 84 2.34 8.77 -15.71
C ARG A 84 3.62 9.03 -14.90
N PRO A 85 4.09 8.02 -14.15
CA PRO A 85 5.09 8.25 -13.11
C PRO A 85 6.40 8.77 -13.69
N VAL A 86 6.89 9.85 -13.10
CA VAL A 86 8.26 10.35 -13.29
C VAL A 86 9.25 9.65 -12.35
N ALA A 87 8.75 9.01 -11.29
CA ALA A 87 9.54 8.19 -10.38
C ALA A 87 8.70 7.09 -9.72
N TRP A 88 9.36 6.01 -9.32
CA TRP A 88 8.85 5.10 -8.29
C TRP A 88 9.51 5.45 -6.96
N VAL A 89 8.71 5.70 -5.93
CA VAL A 89 9.22 6.04 -4.60
C VAL A 89 8.98 4.88 -3.65
N ILE A 90 10.02 4.47 -2.94
CA ILE A 90 9.93 3.51 -1.84
C ILE A 90 9.79 4.30 -0.54
N GLY A 91 8.80 3.92 0.25
CA GLY A 91 8.62 4.44 1.60
C GLY A 91 8.16 3.34 2.55
N ASP A 92 8.18 3.65 3.83
CA ASP A 92 7.59 2.84 4.88
C ASP A 92 6.62 3.66 5.72
N LEU A 93 5.72 2.95 6.38
CA LEU A 93 4.70 3.54 7.22
C LEU A 93 4.49 2.68 8.46
N ALA A 94 4.44 3.34 9.62
CA ALA A 94 4.03 2.72 10.85
C ALA A 94 2.51 2.78 11.04
N PHE A 95 1.94 1.70 11.57
CA PHE A 95 0.54 1.60 11.98
C PHE A 95 0.50 1.38 13.48
N PRO A 96 0.30 2.43 14.29
CA PRO A 96 0.20 2.31 15.75
C PRO A 96 -0.90 1.32 16.15
N LYS A 97 -0.64 0.57 17.23
CA LYS A 97 -1.57 -0.40 17.80
C LYS A 97 -1.53 -0.33 19.31
N ASP A 98 -2.69 -0.47 19.94
CA ASP A 98 -2.79 -0.52 21.41
C ASP A 98 -2.55 -1.92 21.97
N GLY A 99 -2.76 -2.97 21.16
CA GLY A 99 -2.67 -4.38 21.60
C GLY A 99 -1.61 -5.22 20.87
N THR A 100 -1.43 -6.45 21.33
CA THR A 100 -0.42 -7.40 20.83
C THR A 100 -0.95 -8.44 19.82
N GLY A 101 -2.26 -8.39 19.54
CA GLY A 101 -2.98 -9.42 18.79
C GLY A 101 -3.04 -9.25 17.27
N SER A 102 -2.37 -8.24 16.70
CA SER A 102 -2.32 -8.04 15.24
C SER A 102 -1.05 -8.64 14.66
N ALA A 103 -1.10 -9.14 13.41
CA ALA A 103 0.06 -9.68 12.71
C ALA A 103 1.27 -8.72 12.77
N CYS A 104 2.43 -9.20 13.19
CA CYS A 104 3.68 -8.43 13.18
C CYS A 104 3.67 -7.13 13.99
N VAL A 105 2.74 -7.01 14.95
CA VAL A 105 2.76 -5.90 15.91
C VAL A 105 3.85 -6.14 16.94
N ALA A 106 4.72 -5.17 17.15
CA ALA A 106 5.79 -5.21 18.13
C ALA A 106 6.17 -3.79 18.55
N ARG A 107 6.89 -3.67 19.67
CA ARG A 107 7.60 -2.44 20.00
C ARG A 107 8.82 -2.30 19.10
N GLN A 108 8.70 -1.46 18.08
CA GLN A 108 9.74 -1.24 17.08
C GLN A 108 9.82 0.24 16.71
N TYR A 109 10.91 0.65 16.06
CA TYR A 109 11.00 2.00 15.52
C TYR A 109 9.89 2.22 14.50
N ALA A 110 9.12 3.28 14.67
CA ALA A 110 8.00 3.64 13.80
C ALA A 110 8.43 4.74 12.82
N PRO A 111 8.65 4.42 11.54
CA PRO A 111 8.96 5.42 10.53
C PRO A 111 7.86 6.49 10.46
N GLY A 112 8.26 7.74 10.26
CA GLY A 112 7.36 8.90 10.25
C GLY A 112 6.92 9.40 11.64
N LEU A 113 6.97 8.57 12.69
CA LEU A 113 6.72 9.00 14.07
C LEU A 113 7.99 9.32 14.85
N GLY A 114 9.17 8.91 14.34
CA GLY A 114 10.47 9.23 14.93
C GLY A 114 10.71 8.62 16.32
N LYS A 115 9.94 7.60 16.70
CA LYS A 115 10.00 6.99 18.04
C LYS A 115 9.77 5.49 18.01
N VAL A 116 10.21 4.81 19.06
CA VAL A 116 9.85 3.40 19.31
C VAL A 116 8.47 3.35 19.93
N THR A 117 7.55 2.63 19.30
CA THR A 117 6.18 2.44 19.81
C THR A 117 5.64 1.07 19.39
N ASN A 118 4.54 0.64 20.00
CA ASN A 118 3.84 -0.56 19.57
C ASN A 118 3.13 -0.30 18.24
N CYS A 119 3.62 -0.91 17.18
CA CYS A 119 3.11 -0.68 15.83
C CYS A 119 3.38 -1.89 14.92
N GLN A 120 2.69 -1.89 13.78
CA GLN A 120 3.12 -2.63 12.60
C GLN A 120 3.92 -1.68 11.70
N VAL A 121 4.85 -2.20 10.90
CA VAL A 121 5.56 -1.41 9.89
C VAL A 121 5.34 -2.04 8.52
N GLY A 122 4.96 -1.25 7.53
CA GLY A 122 4.78 -1.72 6.15
C GLY A 122 5.68 -0.97 5.19
N ALA A 123 6.44 -1.69 4.38
CA ALA A 123 7.08 -1.12 3.19
C ALA A 123 6.02 -0.91 2.10
N SER A 124 6.21 0.14 1.30
CA SER A 124 5.24 0.60 0.31
C SER A 124 5.92 1.10 -0.97
N MET A 125 5.28 0.85 -2.11
CA MET A 125 5.72 1.28 -3.43
C MET A 125 4.74 2.31 -4.00
N HIS A 126 5.25 3.48 -4.37
CA HIS A 126 4.47 4.61 -4.85
C HIS A 126 4.86 4.98 -6.27
N LEU A 127 3.86 5.13 -7.14
CA LEU A 127 4.03 5.76 -8.44
C LEU A 127 3.81 7.27 -8.24
N VAL A 128 4.79 8.09 -8.62
CA VAL A 128 4.72 9.55 -8.45
C VAL A 128 4.83 10.22 -9.80
N GLY A 129 3.80 10.98 -10.17
CA GLY A 129 3.72 11.73 -11.42
C GLY A 129 3.72 13.24 -11.17
N ASP A 130 3.28 14.00 -12.18
CA ASP A 130 3.30 15.46 -12.14
C ASP A 130 2.21 16.13 -11.32
N SER A 131 1.12 15.41 -11.05
CA SER A 131 -0.03 16.00 -10.35
C SER A 131 -0.48 15.18 -9.15
N VAL A 132 -0.25 13.86 -9.19
CA VAL A 132 -0.73 12.93 -8.18
C VAL A 132 0.32 11.85 -7.90
N ALA A 133 0.19 11.20 -6.74
CA ALA A 133 0.90 9.98 -6.40
C ALA A 133 -0.10 8.86 -6.08
N ALA A 134 0.28 7.61 -6.35
CA ALA A 134 -0.53 6.44 -6.07
C ALA A 134 0.31 5.32 -5.44
N THR A 135 -0.13 4.77 -4.32
CA THR A 135 0.52 3.60 -3.72
C THR A 135 -0.04 2.32 -4.33
N VAL A 136 0.82 1.46 -4.87
CA VAL A 136 0.40 0.31 -5.70
C VAL A 136 0.82 -1.05 -5.15
N ASN A 137 1.79 -1.10 -4.24
CA ASN A 137 2.25 -2.35 -3.64
C ASN A 137 2.70 -2.13 -2.19
N TRP A 138 2.64 -3.21 -1.40
CA TRP A 138 2.94 -3.20 0.03
C TRP A 138 3.57 -4.52 0.49
N ARG A 139 4.39 -4.47 1.54
CA ARG A 139 4.83 -5.65 2.29
C ARG A 139 4.82 -5.34 3.78
N LEU A 140 4.18 -6.21 4.56
CA LEU A 140 4.21 -6.11 6.02
C LEU A 140 5.57 -6.62 6.52
N PHE A 141 6.26 -5.80 7.31
CA PHE A 141 7.55 -6.17 7.89
C PHE A 141 7.35 -7.15 9.05
N VAL A 142 8.14 -8.23 9.06
CA VAL A 142 8.18 -9.19 10.17
C VAL A 142 9.30 -8.76 11.12
N PRO A 143 9.00 -8.21 12.32
CA PRO A 143 10.03 -7.86 13.28
C PRO A 143 10.68 -9.13 13.87
N LEU A 144 11.90 -9.00 14.42
CA LEU A 144 12.66 -10.11 14.99
C LEU A 144 11.87 -10.93 16.02
N GLU A 145 11.06 -10.28 16.85
CA GLU A 145 10.18 -10.92 17.84
C GLU A 145 9.15 -11.89 17.20
N TRP A 146 8.77 -11.63 15.95
CA TRP A 146 7.88 -12.48 15.16
C TRP A 146 8.63 -13.47 14.26
N ASN A 147 9.97 -13.50 14.33
CA ASN A 147 10.76 -14.43 13.54
C ASN A 147 10.55 -15.87 14.05
N ARG A 148 10.67 -16.84 13.14
CA ARG A 148 10.42 -18.26 13.45
C ARG A 148 11.40 -18.84 14.47
N GLU A 149 12.58 -18.23 14.58
CA GLU A 149 13.68 -18.68 15.46
C GLU A 149 13.63 -18.05 16.86
N GLY A 150 12.60 -17.23 17.17
CA GLY A 150 12.38 -16.65 18.50
C GLY A 150 11.77 -17.63 19.52
N PRO A 151 11.41 -17.17 20.74
CA PRO A 151 10.80 -17.99 21.80
C PRO A 151 9.60 -18.80 21.29
N VAL A 152 9.84 -20.11 21.09
CA VAL A 152 9.14 -20.89 20.07
C VAL A 152 7.63 -20.99 20.33
N ALA A 153 7.20 -21.10 21.58
CA ALA A 153 5.81 -21.38 21.91
C ALA A 153 4.87 -20.19 21.73
N GLU A 154 5.26 -18.98 22.16
CA GLU A 154 4.40 -17.80 22.07
C GLU A 154 4.38 -17.22 20.65
N THR A 155 5.57 -17.06 20.04
CA THR A 155 5.68 -16.54 18.68
C THR A 155 4.95 -17.44 17.68
N SER A 156 5.05 -18.76 17.81
CA SER A 156 4.30 -19.69 16.94
C SER A 156 2.79 -19.55 17.11
N ARG A 157 2.28 -19.40 18.35
CA ARG A 157 0.85 -19.17 18.61
C ARG A 157 0.36 -17.86 18.00
N ARG A 158 1.12 -16.77 18.14
CA ARG A 158 0.77 -15.46 17.57
C ARG A 158 0.74 -15.50 16.05
N ARG A 159 1.76 -16.09 15.42
CA ARG A 159 1.84 -16.29 13.96
C ARG A 159 0.68 -17.12 13.44
N HIS A 160 0.37 -18.23 14.10
CA HIS A 160 -0.76 -19.09 13.74
C HIS A 160 -2.09 -18.34 13.84
N ARG A 161 -2.36 -17.68 14.97
CA ARG A 161 -3.58 -16.91 15.21
C ARG A 161 -3.80 -15.80 14.16
N CYS A 162 -2.73 -15.16 13.72
CA CYS A 162 -2.80 -14.09 12.73
C CYS A 162 -2.70 -14.60 11.28
N GLY A 163 -2.49 -15.91 11.07
CA GLY A 163 -2.31 -16.49 9.74
C GLY A 163 -1.07 -15.99 9.00
N VAL A 164 0.03 -15.73 9.70
CA VAL A 164 1.30 -15.34 9.06
C VAL A 164 1.87 -16.55 8.32
N PRO A 165 2.10 -16.49 6.99
CA PRO A 165 2.61 -17.62 6.22
C PRO A 165 3.94 -18.15 6.75
N ARG A 166 4.19 -19.46 6.59
CA ARG A 166 5.44 -20.09 7.07
C ARG A 166 6.68 -19.57 6.35
N THR A 167 6.52 -19.10 5.12
CA THR A 167 7.59 -18.51 4.29
C THR A 167 8.01 -17.12 4.74
N GLU A 168 7.18 -16.43 5.55
CA GLU A 168 7.46 -15.05 5.97
C GLU A 168 8.31 -15.03 7.24
N THR A 169 9.60 -14.72 7.09
CA THR A 169 10.56 -14.57 8.19
C THR A 169 11.03 -13.12 8.32
N HIS A 170 11.73 -12.82 9.41
CA HIS A 170 12.38 -11.52 9.54
C HIS A 170 13.42 -11.33 8.43
N ARG A 171 13.31 -10.22 7.70
CA ARG A 171 14.23 -9.80 6.65
C ARG A 171 14.33 -8.28 6.66
N PRO A 172 15.49 -7.69 6.34
CA PRO A 172 15.62 -6.23 6.26
C PRO A 172 14.57 -5.60 5.33
N LEU A 173 14.09 -4.40 5.66
CA LEU A 173 13.07 -3.67 4.88
C LEU A 173 13.47 -3.51 3.40
N TRP A 174 14.75 -3.30 3.12
CA TRP A 174 15.23 -3.14 1.75
C TRP A 174 15.01 -4.39 0.89
N VAL A 175 15.01 -5.60 1.48
CA VAL A 175 14.70 -6.85 0.76
C VAL A 175 13.24 -6.81 0.31
N LEU A 176 12.32 -6.40 1.19
CA LEU A 176 10.91 -6.26 0.85
C LEU A 176 10.67 -5.21 -0.25
N ALA A 177 11.46 -4.12 -0.24
CA ALA A 177 11.40 -3.12 -1.29
C ALA A 177 11.85 -3.67 -2.64
N VAL A 178 12.93 -4.46 -2.68
CA VAL A 178 13.40 -5.14 -3.89
C VAL A 178 12.35 -6.13 -4.43
N GLU A 179 11.69 -6.90 -3.56
CA GLU A 179 10.60 -7.79 -3.98
C GLU A 179 9.42 -7.03 -4.60
N MET A 180 9.05 -5.87 -4.03
CA MET A 180 8.01 -5.02 -4.63
C MET A 180 8.45 -4.44 -5.97
N LEU A 181 9.73 -4.11 -6.15
CA LEU A 181 10.27 -3.70 -7.45
C LEU A 181 10.15 -4.84 -8.47
N ASP A 182 10.55 -6.06 -8.08
CA ASP A 182 10.47 -7.25 -8.93
C ASP A 182 9.04 -7.57 -9.34
N ASP A 183 8.07 -7.43 -8.42
CA ASP A 183 6.65 -7.54 -8.75
C ASP A 183 6.26 -6.58 -9.88
N LEU A 184 6.52 -5.28 -9.72
CA LEU A 184 6.12 -4.25 -10.69
C LEU A 184 6.80 -4.46 -12.04
N VAL A 185 8.09 -4.81 -12.03
CA VAL A 185 8.86 -5.16 -13.23
C VAL A 185 8.28 -6.38 -13.91
N GLY A 186 7.96 -7.44 -13.16
CA GLY A 186 7.31 -8.65 -13.64
C GLY A 186 5.89 -8.41 -14.16
N TRP A 187 5.21 -7.37 -13.69
CA TRP A 187 3.89 -6.96 -14.20
C TRP A 187 3.97 -6.14 -15.49
N GLY A 188 5.17 -5.88 -16.01
CA GLY A 188 5.42 -5.15 -17.25
C GLY A 188 5.56 -3.64 -17.08
N LEU A 189 5.76 -3.15 -15.85
CA LEU A 189 5.99 -1.73 -15.58
C LEU A 189 7.49 -1.45 -15.49
N ARG A 190 7.91 -0.23 -15.80
CA ARG A 190 9.30 0.23 -15.63
C ARG A 190 9.32 1.62 -15.02
N PRO A 191 10.20 1.89 -14.02
CA PRO A 191 10.39 3.23 -13.51
C PRO A 191 11.31 4.03 -14.45
N PRO A 192 11.10 5.34 -14.61
CA PRO A 192 12.15 6.23 -15.10
C PRO A 192 13.32 6.30 -14.10
N VAL A 193 12.99 6.33 -12.80
CA VAL A 193 13.95 6.31 -11.69
C VAL A 193 13.29 5.75 -10.42
N VAL A 194 14.06 5.06 -9.60
CA VAL A 194 13.70 4.64 -8.25
C VAL A 194 14.22 5.66 -7.24
N VAL A 195 13.37 6.14 -6.34
CA VAL A 195 13.73 7.09 -5.29
C VAL A 195 13.48 6.46 -3.93
N ALA A 196 14.48 6.53 -3.03
CA ALA A 196 14.33 6.04 -1.66
C ALA A 196 15.09 6.90 -0.65
N GLY A 197 14.63 6.88 0.60
CA GLY A 197 15.28 7.58 1.72
C GLY A 197 16.54 6.90 2.22
N ASP A 198 17.14 7.50 3.26
CA ASP A 198 18.32 7.03 4.00
C ASP A 198 18.17 5.61 4.52
N GLY A 199 17.02 5.25 5.08
CA GLY A 199 16.76 3.89 5.57
C GLY A 199 16.93 2.77 4.52
N TYR A 200 16.92 3.12 3.23
CA TYR A 200 17.19 2.20 2.12
C TYR A 200 18.54 2.47 1.46
N GLY A 201 18.90 3.74 1.24
CA GLY A 201 20.12 4.12 0.53
C GLY A 201 21.42 3.74 1.27
N ASP A 202 21.40 3.74 2.60
CA ASP A 202 22.53 3.30 3.43
C ASP A 202 22.84 1.79 3.28
N SER A 203 21.94 1.02 2.66
CA SER A 203 22.17 -0.40 2.41
C SER A 203 22.91 -0.65 1.09
N ASP A 204 24.14 -1.15 1.20
CA ASP A 204 24.93 -1.63 0.05
C ASP A 204 24.18 -2.70 -0.74
N GLY A 205 23.53 -3.62 -0.04
CA GLY A 205 22.73 -4.70 -0.64
C GLY A 205 21.55 -4.17 -1.47
N PHE A 206 20.93 -3.08 -1.02
CA PHE A 206 19.86 -2.42 -1.76
C PHE A 206 20.39 -1.78 -3.06
N ARG A 207 21.47 -1.01 -2.97
CA ARG A 207 22.10 -0.35 -4.13
C ARG A 207 22.56 -1.37 -5.17
N ALA A 208 23.28 -2.41 -4.73
CA ALA A 208 23.71 -3.51 -5.60
C ALA A 208 22.53 -4.31 -6.20
N ALA A 209 21.38 -4.38 -5.53
CA ALA A 209 20.18 -5.00 -6.10
C ALA A 209 19.56 -4.17 -7.22
N LEU A 210 19.60 -2.83 -7.13
CA LEU A 210 19.16 -1.92 -8.19
C LEU A 210 20.11 -1.96 -9.39
N ASP A 211 21.42 -1.93 -9.14
CA ASP A 211 22.46 -2.01 -10.19
C ASP A 211 22.32 -3.29 -11.02
N ARG A 212 22.18 -4.46 -10.36
CA ARG A 212 21.99 -5.75 -11.05
C ARG A 212 20.73 -5.81 -11.91
N ARG A 213 19.74 -4.97 -11.63
CA ARG A 213 18.48 -4.88 -12.40
C ARG A 213 18.52 -3.80 -13.48
N GLY A 214 19.61 -3.02 -13.54
CA GLY A 214 19.72 -1.87 -14.45
C GLY A 214 18.68 -0.80 -14.17
N LEU A 215 18.22 -0.66 -12.92
CA LEU A 215 17.22 0.34 -12.55
C LEU A 215 17.92 1.65 -12.17
N PRO A 216 17.65 2.77 -12.85
CA PRO A 216 18.17 4.08 -12.44
C PRO A 216 17.64 4.43 -11.05
N TYR A 217 18.47 5.03 -10.19
CA TYR A 217 18.04 5.43 -8.85
C TYR A 217 18.65 6.73 -8.33
N VAL A 218 17.92 7.34 -7.40
CA VAL A 218 18.38 8.42 -6.52
C VAL A 218 18.06 8.02 -5.09
N VAL A 219 19.10 7.81 -4.28
CA VAL A 219 18.96 7.41 -2.89
C VAL A 219 19.77 8.34 -2.00
N ARG A 220 19.31 8.52 -0.76
CA ARG A 220 20.06 9.26 0.25
C ARG A 220 20.99 8.31 1.00
N VAL A 221 22.26 8.66 1.14
CA VAL A 221 23.28 7.90 1.87
C VAL A 221 23.93 8.84 2.89
N GLY A 222 23.94 8.50 4.17
CA GLY A 222 24.59 9.31 5.22
C GLY A 222 24.07 10.76 5.32
N GLY A 223 22.85 11.03 4.86
CA GLY A 223 22.29 12.38 4.76
C GLY A 223 22.59 13.12 3.45
N GLU A 224 23.52 12.62 2.63
CA GLU A 224 23.85 13.15 1.31
C GLU A 224 23.04 12.45 0.20
N VAL A 225 22.76 13.17 -0.89
CA VAL A 225 22.04 12.60 -2.03
C VAL A 225 23.05 12.07 -3.05
N VAL A 226 23.02 10.77 -3.33
CA VAL A 226 23.82 10.16 -4.40
C VAL A 226 22.93 10.09 -5.64
N ALA A 227 23.27 10.86 -6.69
CA ALA A 227 22.48 10.97 -7.91
C ALA A 227 23.35 11.07 -9.18
N GLY A 228 22.88 10.47 -10.26
CA GLY A 228 23.42 10.62 -11.63
C GLY A 228 22.46 11.33 -12.61
N THR A 229 21.39 11.99 -12.15
CA THR A 229 20.38 12.60 -13.03
C THR A 229 19.66 13.79 -12.38
N VAL A 230 19.28 14.79 -13.19
CA VAL A 230 18.50 15.97 -12.78
C VAL A 230 17.06 15.56 -12.44
N ILE A 231 16.80 15.32 -11.15
CA ILE A 231 15.47 15.09 -10.59
C ILE A 231 15.18 16.22 -9.60
N ARG A 232 13.92 16.66 -9.47
CA ARG A 232 13.47 17.59 -8.41
C ARG A 232 13.00 16.79 -7.20
N PRO A 233 13.87 16.38 -6.26
CA PRO A 233 13.56 15.33 -5.30
C PRO A 233 12.58 15.82 -4.21
N THR A 234 12.56 17.13 -3.99
CA THR A 234 11.64 17.80 -3.06
C THR A 234 10.19 17.69 -3.48
N GLU A 235 9.88 17.92 -4.76
CA GLU A 235 8.51 17.85 -5.28
C GLU A 235 7.99 16.41 -5.33
N ILE A 236 8.85 15.46 -5.73
CA ILE A 236 8.52 14.01 -5.68
C ILE A 236 8.19 13.59 -4.25
N ARG A 237 9.03 13.97 -3.28
CA ARG A 237 8.79 13.69 -1.86
C ARG A 237 7.47 14.30 -1.40
N ARG A 238 7.22 15.57 -1.72
CA ARG A 238 5.99 16.28 -1.32
C ARG A 238 4.73 15.57 -1.85
N ARG A 239 4.72 15.17 -3.12
CA ARG A 239 3.58 14.47 -3.74
C ARG A 239 3.36 13.08 -3.14
N MET A 240 4.44 12.33 -2.93
CA MET A 240 4.37 11.03 -2.25
C MET A 240 3.79 11.17 -0.84
N GLU A 241 4.28 12.14 -0.07
CA GLU A 241 3.86 12.38 1.30
C GLU A 241 2.40 12.82 1.39
N GLN A 242 1.95 13.70 0.49
CA GLN A 242 0.54 14.08 0.38
C GLN A 242 -0.35 12.87 0.07
N GLY A 243 0.03 12.03 -0.90
CA GLY A 243 -0.71 10.81 -1.20
C GLY A 243 -0.75 9.84 -0.01
N ARG A 244 0.37 9.67 0.69
CA ARG A 244 0.46 8.84 1.89
C ARG A 244 -0.44 9.36 3.01
N GLN A 245 -0.48 10.67 3.23
CA GLN A 245 -1.35 11.30 4.22
C GLN A 245 -2.83 11.03 3.91
N GLU A 246 -3.24 11.18 2.65
CA GLU A 246 -4.62 10.87 2.23
C GLU A 246 -5.00 9.40 2.46
N LEU A 247 -4.08 8.46 2.24
CA LEU A 247 -4.32 7.06 2.56
C LEU A 247 -4.62 6.85 4.05
N VAL A 248 -3.82 7.47 4.91
CA VAL A 248 -3.96 7.39 6.37
C VAL A 248 -5.27 8.01 6.84
N GLU A 249 -5.55 9.24 6.40
CA GLU A 249 -6.64 10.05 6.93
C GLU A 249 -7.99 9.76 6.25
N ARG A 250 -8.00 9.60 4.92
CA ARG A 250 -9.23 9.53 4.11
C ARG A 250 -9.58 8.11 3.70
N PHE A 251 -8.61 7.32 3.27
CA PHE A 251 -8.86 5.99 2.68
C PHE A 251 -8.67 4.82 3.65
N GLY A 252 -8.81 5.10 4.95
CA GLY A 252 -9.01 4.09 5.97
C GLY A 252 -7.77 3.35 6.45
N LEU A 253 -6.58 3.71 5.96
CA LEU A 253 -5.35 3.05 6.34
C LEU A 253 -5.03 3.25 7.84
N GLY A 254 -5.38 4.42 8.41
CA GLY A 254 -5.29 4.69 9.86
C GLY A 254 -6.43 4.07 10.69
N HIS A 255 -7.46 3.50 10.06
CA HIS A 255 -8.67 3.01 10.71
C HIS A 255 -8.76 1.47 10.75
N PHE A 256 -7.79 0.75 10.19
CA PHE A 256 -7.86 -0.70 10.08
C PHE A 256 -7.67 -1.42 11.43
N GLU A 257 -8.65 -2.24 11.79
CA GLU A 257 -8.70 -2.99 13.06
C GLU A 257 -8.50 -4.51 12.87
N GLY A 258 -8.32 -4.98 11.64
CA GLY A 258 -8.12 -6.40 11.37
C GLY A 258 -6.79 -6.89 11.92
N ARG A 259 -6.78 -8.16 12.34
CA ARG A 259 -5.63 -8.79 13.03
C ARG A 259 -4.83 -9.73 12.16
N SER A 260 -5.40 -10.22 11.05
CA SER A 260 -4.77 -11.23 10.21
C SER A 260 -3.79 -10.64 9.20
N TRP A 261 -2.76 -11.41 8.86
CA TRP A 261 -1.76 -11.10 7.85
C TRP A 261 -2.40 -10.78 6.50
N ILE A 262 -3.31 -11.66 6.05
CA ILE A 262 -3.99 -11.49 4.76
C ILE A 262 -4.99 -10.33 4.80
N GLY A 263 -5.66 -10.11 5.93
CA GLY A 263 -6.59 -9.00 6.11
C GLY A 263 -5.89 -7.66 5.99
N TRP A 264 -4.69 -7.52 6.57
CA TRP A 264 -3.85 -6.34 6.41
C TRP A 264 -3.51 -6.09 4.93
N HIS A 265 -2.97 -7.10 4.24
CA HIS A 265 -2.55 -6.97 2.85
C HIS A 265 -3.69 -6.62 1.89
N ARG A 266 -4.88 -7.19 2.13
CA ARG A 266 -6.08 -6.90 1.35
C ARG A 266 -6.61 -5.51 1.63
N HIS A 267 -6.68 -5.11 2.90
CA HIS A 267 -7.14 -3.77 3.26
C HIS A 267 -6.24 -2.67 2.66
N VAL A 268 -4.92 -2.76 2.81
CA VAL A 268 -4.01 -1.74 2.24
C VAL A 268 -4.11 -1.67 0.71
N THR A 269 -4.42 -2.80 0.05
CA THR A 269 -4.67 -2.83 -1.40
C THR A 269 -5.99 -2.16 -1.79
N LEU A 270 -7.04 -2.35 -1.00
CA LEU A 270 -8.33 -1.69 -1.21
C LEU A 270 -8.27 -0.19 -0.92
N ALA A 271 -7.52 0.22 0.12
CA ALA A 271 -7.22 1.62 0.41
C ALA A 271 -6.44 2.28 -0.74
N SER A 272 -5.41 1.61 -1.26
CA SER A 272 -4.70 1.99 -2.48
C SER A 272 -5.64 2.15 -3.68
N ALA A 273 -6.59 1.22 -3.87
CA ALA A 273 -7.58 1.34 -4.94
C ALA A 273 -8.50 2.56 -4.77
N ALA A 274 -8.88 2.91 -3.54
CA ALA A 274 -9.70 4.08 -3.25
C ALA A 274 -8.95 5.38 -3.58
N GLN A 275 -7.68 5.46 -3.19
CA GLN A 275 -6.81 6.59 -3.55
C GLN A 275 -6.70 6.74 -5.06
N VAL A 276 -6.42 5.65 -5.77
CA VAL A 276 -6.28 5.64 -7.22
C VAL A 276 -7.56 6.12 -7.92
N PHE A 277 -8.72 5.65 -7.48
CA PHE A 277 -10.00 6.14 -7.99
C PHE A 277 -10.21 7.62 -7.69
N SER A 278 -9.93 8.08 -6.46
CA SER A 278 -10.07 9.49 -6.09
C SER A 278 -9.12 10.40 -6.88
N ASN A 279 -7.92 9.94 -7.21
CA ASN A 279 -7.01 10.64 -8.11
C ASN A 279 -7.60 10.76 -9.51
N ALA A 280 -8.26 9.71 -10.01
CA ALA A 280 -8.93 9.71 -11.31
C ALA A 280 -10.00 10.80 -11.39
N GLU A 281 -10.85 10.87 -10.37
CA GLU A 281 -11.91 11.87 -10.28
C GLU A 281 -11.32 13.28 -10.24
N ARG A 282 -10.30 13.51 -9.39
CA ARG A 282 -9.63 14.83 -9.30
C ARG A 282 -9.03 15.29 -10.62
N LEU A 283 -8.40 14.40 -11.37
CA LEU A 283 -7.80 14.74 -12.65
C LEU A 283 -8.87 15.02 -13.72
N ALA A 284 -9.95 14.23 -13.76
CA ALA A 284 -11.07 14.48 -14.66
C ALA A 284 -11.72 15.85 -14.40
N TYR A 285 -11.99 16.21 -13.14
CA TYR A 285 -12.54 17.53 -12.80
C TYR A 285 -11.60 18.69 -13.15
N ALA A 286 -10.28 18.49 -13.03
CA ALA A 286 -9.29 19.51 -13.38
C ALA A 286 -9.16 19.71 -14.91
N GLU A 287 -9.40 18.67 -15.70
CA GLU A 287 -9.46 18.74 -17.17
C GLU A 287 -10.74 19.45 -17.62
N ASP A 288 -11.90 19.05 -17.11
CA ASP A 288 -13.20 19.68 -17.42
C ASP A 288 -13.19 21.18 -17.11
N GLY A 289 -12.63 21.58 -15.95
CA GLY A 289 -12.53 22.98 -15.54
C GLY A 289 -11.59 23.83 -16.40
N ARG A 290 -10.65 23.22 -17.12
CA ARG A 290 -9.76 23.91 -18.07
C ARG A 290 -10.38 24.07 -19.46
N GLU A 291 -11.32 23.20 -19.84
CA GLU A 291 -12.05 23.34 -21.11
C GLU A 291 -13.17 24.39 -21.03
N THR A 292 -13.65 24.69 -19.83
CA THR A 292 -14.69 25.71 -19.60
C THR A 292 -14.17 27.13 -19.32
N ALA A 293 -12.85 27.33 -19.26
CA ALA A 293 -12.19 28.61 -18.95
C ALA A 293 -11.42 29.14 -20.16
#